data_AF-A0AAX0QQ61-F1
#
_entry.id   AF-A0AAX0QQ61-F1
#
_cell.length_a   1.000
_cell.length_b   1.000
_cell.length_c   1.000
_cell.angle_alpha   90.00
_cell.angle_beta   90.00
_cell.angle_gamma   90.00
#
_symmetry.space_group_name_H-M   'P 1'
#
loop_
_entity.id
_entity.type
_entity.pdbx_description
1 polymer ?
#
loop_
_entity_poly.entity_id
_entity_poly.type
_entity_poly.pdbx_seq_one_letter_code
_entity_poly.pdbx_strand_id
1 'polypeptide(L)'
;ANDLRGNMDASEFRNYILGLIFYRFLSEKAEAEVADALSGEDQTYEEAWADPEYQEDLKAELLDTVGYYIEPQDLFSTMVKEIENQRFDIEHLAQAIRKVETSTLGQDSEEDFIGLFSDMDLSSTRLGNTVKDRTALLSKVMVNLADLPFVHSDMEIDMLGDAYEFLIGRFAANAGKKAGEFYTPQQVSKILAQIVTLG
;
A
#
# COMPACT_ATOMS: atom_id res chain seq x y z
N ALA A 1 7.18 13.78 12.51
CA ALA A 1 8.07 12.62 12.22
C ALA A 1 8.43 11.82 13.47
N ASN A 2 8.97 12.43 14.54
CA ASN A 2 9.30 11.68 15.78
C ASN A 2 8.08 11.16 16.56
N ASP A 3 6.93 11.84 16.50
CA ASP A 3 5.73 11.43 17.26
C ASP A 3 5.00 10.19 16.69
N LEU A 4 5.25 9.84 15.43
CA LEU A 4 4.58 8.71 14.77
C LEU A 4 5.34 7.39 14.93
N ARG A 5 6.60 7.41 15.35
CA ARG A 5 7.46 6.22 15.40
C ARG A 5 7.29 5.38 16.67
N GLY A 6 6.70 5.95 17.72
CA GLY A 6 6.58 5.27 19.02
C GLY A 6 7.92 4.76 19.55
N ASN A 7 7.94 3.51 20.02
CA ASN A 7 9.13 2.84 20.55
C ASN A 7 10.01 2.16 19.49
N MET A 8 9.64 2.26 18.20
CA MET A 8 10.31 1.54 17.13
C MET A 8 11.56 2.28 16.66
N ASP A 9 12.53 1.55 16.10
CA ASP A 9 13.61 2.19 15.36
C ASP A 9 13.12 2.68 14.00
N ALA A 10 13.93 3.52 13.34
CA ALA A 10 13.57 4.13 12.07
C ALA A 10 13.44 3.10 10.93
N SER A 11 14.24 2.03 10.96
CA SER A 11 14.19 0.97 9.95
C SER A 11 12.92 0.15 10.06
N GLU A 12 12.47 -0.15 11.28
CA GLU A 12 11.28 -0.97 11.49
C GLU A 12 10.00 -0.21 11.17
N PHE A 13 9.92 1.06 11.60
CA PHE A 13 8.77 1.90 11.27
C PHE A 13 8.62 2.15 9.76
N ARG A 14 9.74 2.16 9.01
CA ARG A 14 9.74 2.26 7.55
C ARG A 14 8.90 1.16 6.91
N ASN A 15 9.04 -0.09 7.35
CA ASN A 15 8.34 -1.22 6.73
C ASN A 15 6.82 -1.05 6.79
N TYR A 16 6.29 -0.56 7.93
CA TYR A 16 4.86 -0.25 8.06
C TYR A 16 4.41 0.89 7.15
N ILE A 17 5.21 1.96 7.07
CA ILE A 17 4.89 3.11 6.21
C ILE A 17 4.90 2.69 4.73
N LEU A 18 5.93 1.96 4.30
CA LEU A 18 6.05 1.51 2.91
C LEU A 18 4.91 0.60 2.51
N GLY A 19 4.58 -0.40 3.33
CA GLY A 19 3.49 -1.30 2.97
C GLY A 19 2.11 -0.64 3.09
N LEU A 20 1.88 0.34 3.97
CA LEU A 20 0.65 1.14 3.96
C LEU A 20 0.53 2.04 2.72
N ILE A 21 1.64 2.65 2.28
CA ILE A 21 1.68 3.42 1.03
C ILE A 21 1.39 2.50 -0.15
N PHE A 22 1.96 1.31 -0.17
CA PHE A 22 1.74 0.34 -1.23
C PHE A 22 0.28 -0.15 -1.24
N TYR A 23 -0.27 -0.48 -0.07
CA TYR A 23 -1.68 -0.87 0.05
C TYR A 23 -2.63 0.26 -0.41
N ARG A 24 -2.33 1.51 -0.05
CA ARG A 24 -3.07 2.68 -0.55
C ARG A 24 -3.03 2.74 -2.08
N PHE A 25 -1.85 2.61 -2.67
CA PHE A 25 -1.69 2.61 -4.13
C PHE A 25 -2.53 1.52 -4.80
N LEU A 26 -2.46 0.29 -4.27
CA LEU A 26 -3.27 -0.81 -4.81
C LEU A 26 -4.77 -0.51 -4.72
N SER A 27 -5.20 0.03 -3.58
CA SER A 27 -6.60 0.39 -3.33
C SER A 27 -7.09 1.49 -4.26
N GLU A 28 -6.33 2.56 -4.45
CA GLU A 28 -6.73 3.68 -5.32
C GLU A 28 -6.75 3.24 -6.78
N LYS A 29 -5.82 2.38 -7.20
CA LYS A 29 -5.82 1.82 -8.55
C LYS A 29 -7.05 0.94 -8.79
N ALA A 30 -7.38 0.03 -7.87
CA ALA A 30 -8.59 -0.79 -8.00
C ALA A 30 -9.87 0.07 -8.02
N GLU A 31 -9.95 1.10 -7.18
CA GLU A 31 -11.08 2.04 -7.17
C GLU A 31 -11.21 2.81 -8.50
N ALA A 32 -10.08 3.20 -9.11
CA ALA A 32 -10.07 3.87 -10.41
C ALA A 32 -10.54 2.95 -11.55
N GLU A 33 -10.04 1.72 -11.61
CA GLU A 33 -10.47 0.74 -12.63
C GLU A 33 -11.96 0.44 -12.54
N VAL A 34 -12.50 0.31 -11.33
CA VAL A 34 -13.94 0.13 -11.15
C VAL A 34 -14.72 1.38 -11.51
N ALA A 35 -14.23 2.57 -11.19
CA ALA A 35 -14.87 3.81 -11.61
C ALA A 35 -14.95 3.94 -13.15
N ASP A 36 -13.92 3.47 -13.85
CA ASP A 36 -13.89 3.42 -15.31
C ASP A 36 -14.85 2.33 -15.85
N ALA A 37 -14.88 1.14 -15.24
CA ALA A 37 -15.79 0.05 -15.62
C ALA A 37 -17.27 0.43 -15.42
N LEU A 38 -17.59 1.16 -14.36
CA LEU A 38 -18.93 1.67 -14.05
C LEU A 38 -19.22 3.02 -14.74
N SER A 39 -18.36 3.50 -15.65
CA SER A 39 -18.53 4.78 -16.31
C SER A 39 -19.83 4.83 -17.13
N GLY A 40 -20.77 5.66 -16.67
CA GLY A 40 -22.08 5.84 -17.30
C GLY A 40 -23.21 5.07 -16.61
N GLU A 41 -22.89 4.34 -15.55
CA GLU A 41 -23.86 3.71 -14.64
C GLU A 41 -24.14 4.62 -13.44
N ASP A 42 -25.34 4.50 -12.86
CA ASP A 42 -25.76 5.24 -11.66
C ASP A 42 -25.65 4.34 -10.42
N GLN A 43 -24.46 3.76 -10.23
CA GLN A 43 -24.16 2.90 -9.10
C GLN A 43 -22.74 3.12 -8.59
N THR A 44 -22.59 3.06 -7.27
CA THR A 44 -21.29 3.11 -6.60
C THR A 44 -20.62 1.74 -6.64
N TYR A 45 -19.31 1.71 -6.34
CA TYR A 45 -18.59 0.45 -6.20
C TYR A 45 -19.22 -0.47 -5.14
N GLU A 46 -19.68 0.08 -4.01
CA GLU A 46 -20.35 -0.70 -2.97
C GLU A 46 -21.67 -1.34 -3.46
N GLU A 47 -22.47 -0.58 -4.22
CA GLU A 47 -23.73 -1.06 -4.78
C GLU A 47 -23.50 -2.13 -5.85
N ALA A 48 -22.57 -1.89 -6.77
CA ALA A 48 -22.21 -2.85 -7.82
C ALA A 48 -21.65 -4.15 -7.21
N TRP A 49 -20.80 -4.05 -6.19
CA TRP A 49 -20.22 -5.23 -5.54
C TRP A 49 -21.22 -6.04 -4.70
N ALA A 50 -22.36 -5.43 -4.31
CA ALA A 50 -23.43 -6.11 -3.59
C ALA A 50 -24.32 -6.96 -4.52
N ASP A 51 -24.32 -6.69 -5.83
CA ASP A 51 -24.99 -7.49 -6.83
C ASP A 51 -24.07 -8.64 -7.29
N PRO A 52 -24.49 -9.92 -7.20
CA PRO A 52 -23.66 -11.06 -7.60
C PRO A 52 -23.23 -11.08 -9.07
N GLU A 53 -24.02 -10.49 -9.97
CA GLU A 53 -23.68 -10.44 -11.41
C GLU A 53 -22.56 -9.43 -11.64
N TYR A 54 -22.73 -8.20 -11.17
CA TYR A 54 -21.69 -7.17 -11.23
C TYR A 54 -20.45 -7.54 -10.44
N GLN A 55 -20.58 -8.20 -9.28
CA GLN A 55 -19.43 -8.60 -8.47
C GLN A 55 -18.49 -9.54 -9.25
N GLU A 56 -19.03 -10.54 -9.95
CA GLU A 56 -18.18 -11.48 -10.70
C GLU A 56 -17.55 -10.81 -11.92
N ASP A 57 -18.29 -9.94 -12.62
CA ASP A 57 -17.75 -9.17 -13.75
C ASP A 57 -16.64 -8.20 -13.31
N LEU A 58 -16.85 -7.46 -12.20
CA LEU A 58 -15.84 -6.57 -11.65
C LEU A 58 -14.58 -7.30 -11.17
N LYS A 59 -14.73 -8.50 -10.58
CA LYS A 59 -13.56 -9.33 -10.23
C LYS A 59 -12.78 -9.73 -11.48
N ALA A 60 -13.48 -10.19 -12.52
CA ALA A 60 -12.83 -10.59 -13.76
C ALA A 60 -12.08 -9.43 -14.41
N GLU A 61 -12.71 -8.26 -14.49
CA GLU A 61 -12.10 -7.03 -15.02
C GLU A 61 -10.85 -6.64 -14.23
N LEU A 62 -10.95 -6.55 -12.90
CA LEU A 62 -9.82 -6.18 -12.03
C LEU A 62 -8.65 -7.18 -12.12
N LEU A 63 -8.94 -8.48 -12.24
CA LEU A 63 -7.91 -9.50 -12.40
C LEU A 63 -7.22 -9.39 -13.77
N ASP A 64 -7.94 -9.01 -14.83
CA ASP A 64 -7.37 -8.81 -16.17
C ASP A 64 -6.55 -7.51 -16.26
N THR A 65 -7.04 -6.41 -15.69
CA THR A 65 -6.41 -5.09 -15.84
C THR A 65 -5.29 -4.83 -14.85
N VAL A 66 -5.46 -5.23 -13.59
CA VAL A 66 -4.50 -4.94 -12.51
C VAL A 66 -3.97 -6.16 -11.77
N GLY A 67 -4.54 -7.34 -12.00
CA GLY A 67 -4.03 -8.61 -11.48
C GLY A 67 -4.44 -8.93 -10.05
N TYR A 68 -5.31 -8.15 -9.42
CA TYR A 68 -5.81 -8.36 -8.06
C TYR A 68 -7.15 -7.65 -7.91
N TYR A 69 -7.92 -7.95 -6.85
CA TYR A 69 -9.09 -7.15 -6.49
C TYR A 69 -9.08 -6.77 -5.01
N ILE A 70 -9.69 -5.64 -4.68
CA ILE A 70 -9.93 -5.17 -3.31
C ILE A 70 -11.42 -4.94 -3.15
N GLU A 71 -12.05 -5.57 -2.17
CA GLU A 71 -13.48 -5.36 -1.90
C GLU A 71 -13.74 -3.91 -1.42
N PRO A 72 -14.93 -3.32 -1.67
CA PRO A 72 -15.23 -1.94 -1.27
C PRO A 72 -15.02 -1.64 0.21
N GLN A 73 -15.32 -2.62 1.08
CA GLN A 73 -15.11 -2.55 2.53
C GLN A 73 -13.63 -2.56 2.94
N ASP A 74 -12.76 -3.05 2.08
CA ASP A 74 -11.31 -3.19 2.30
C ASP A 74 -10.52 -2.07 1.61
N LEU A 75 -11.18 -1.13 0.93
CA LEU A 75 -10.50 0.04 0.34
C LEU A 75 -9.84 0.90 1.43
N PHE A 76 -8.68 1.48 1.10
CA PHE A 76 -7.96 2.41 1.98
C PHE A 76 -8.84 3.61 2.36
N SER A 77 -9.57 4.17 1.38
CA SER A 77 -10.53 5.26 1.60
C SER A 77 -11.64 4.87 2.59
N THR A 78 -12.15 3.63 2.49
CA THR A 78 -13.15 3.07 3.42
C THR A 78 -12.58 2.89 4.83
N MET A 79 -11.40 2.29 4.97
CA MET A 79 -10.75 2.14 6.28
C MET A 79 -10.44 3.49 6.95
N VAL A 80 -10.06 4.52 6.17
CA VAL A 80 -9.88 5.89 6.70
C VAL A 80 -11.20 6.44 7.25
N LYS A 81 -12.33 6.27 6.53
CA LYS A 81 -13.67 6.64 7.05
C LYS A 81 -14.02 5.87 8.32
N GLU A 82 -13.63 4.61 8.44
CA GLU A 82 -13.86 3.82 9.66
C GLU A 82 -13.01 4.30 10.84
N ILE A 83 -11.79 4.77 10.60
CA ILE A 83 -10.93 5.39 11.62
C ILE A 83 -11.61 6.64 12.17
N GLU A 84 -12.10 7.52 11.29
CA GLU A 84 -12.80 8.76 11.66
C GLU A 84 -14.06 8.47 12.48
N ASN A 85 -14.75 7.36 12.17
CA ASN A 85 -15.94 6.90 12.87
C ASN A 85 -15.64 6.00 14.08
N GLN A 86 -14.37 5.83 14.47
CA GLN A 86 -13.94 4.99 15.60
C GLN A 86 -14.37 3.52 15.50
N ARG A 87 -14.52 2.99 14.27
CA ARG A 87 -14.92 1.60 13.98
C ARG A 87 -13.77 0.73 13.48
N PHE A 88 -12.65 1.33 13.07
CA PHE A 88 -11.50 0.62 12.52
C PHE A 88 -10.77 -0.26 13.55
N ASP A 89 -10.34 -1.44 13.11
CA ASP A 89 -9.45 -2.35 13.84
C ASP A 89 -8.25 -2.73 12.97
N ILE A 90 -7.06 -2.87 13.55
CA ILE A 90 -5.87 -3.38 12.86
C ILE A 90 -6.08 -4.78 12.27
N GLU A 91 -6.97 -5.57 12.86
CA GLU A 91 -7.32 -6.89 12.32
C GLU A 91 -8.01 -6.78 10.95
N HIS A 92 -8.77 -5.71 10.70
CA HIS A 92 -9.37 -5.45 9.39
C HIS A 92 -8.30 -5.23 8.32
N LEU A 93 -7.33 -4.34 8.58
CA LEU A 93 -6.18 -4.15 7.67
C LEU A 93 -5.43 -5.47 7.41
N ALA A 94 -5.23 -6.29 8.46
CA ALA A 94 -4.56 -7.57 8.30
C ALA A 94 -5.36 -8.55 7.43
N GLN A 95 -6.69 -8.56 7.51
CA GLN A 95 -7.55 -9.36 6.63
C GLN A 95 -7.52 -8.82 5.21
N ALA A 96 -7.59 -7.50 5.05
CA ALA A 96 -7.59 -6.84 3.75
C ALA A 96 -6.31 -7.15 2.96
N ILE A 97 -5.14 -7.06 3.61
CA ILE A 97 -3.85 -7.48 3.03
C ILE A 97 -3.89 -8.94 2.58
N ARG A 98 -4.36 -9.86 3.42
CA ARG A 98 -4.45 -11.28 3.05
C ARG A 98 -5.39 -11.51 1.88
N LYS A 99 -6.53 -10.81 1.84
CA LYS A 99 -7.49 -10.93 0.74
C LYS A 99 -6.86 -10.53 -0.59
N VAL A 100 -6.09 -9.45 -0.61
CA VAL A 100 -5.32 -9.03 -1.80
C VAL A 100 -4.36 -10.13 -2.23
N GLU A 101 -3.53 -10.65 -1.32
CA GLU A 101 -2.60 -11.75 -1.64
C GLU A 101 -3.32 -13.01 -2.13
N THR A 102 -4.51 -13.31 -1.60
CA THR A 102 -5.30 -14.48 -2.04
C THR A 102 -6.07 -14.24 -3.34
N SER A 103 -6.36 -12.98 -3.69
CA SER A 103 -7.08 -12.62 -4.91
C SER A 103 -6.27 -12.96 -6.18
N THR A 104 -4.95 -13.02 -6.05
CA THR A 104 -4.02 -13.30 -7.15
C THR A 104 -3.74 -14.79 -7.34
N LEU A 105 -4.30 -15.67 -6.50
CA LEU A 105 -4.04 -17.11 -6.58
C LEU A 105 -4.55 -17.70 -7.90
N GLY A 106 -3.66 -18.38 -8.63
CA GLY A 106 -3.93 -18.95 -9.94
C GLY A 106 -3.88 -17.94 -11.09
N GLN A 107 -3.47 -16.69 -10.83
CA GLN A 107 -3.30 -15.64 -11.84
C GLN A 107 -1.82 -15.46 -12.18
N ASP A 108 -1.55 -14.80 -13.31
CA ASP A 108 -0.17 -14.48 -13.72
C ASP A 108 0.54 -13.54 -12.72
N SER A 109 -0.22 -12.76 -11.96
CA SER A 109 0.26 -11.86 -10.90
C SER A 109 0.61 -12.56 -9.58
N GLU A 110 0.35 -13.87 -9.41
CA GLU A 110 0.50 -14.55 -8.12
C GLU A 110 1.90 -14.36 -7.51
N GLU A 111 2.96 -14.54 -8.32
CA GLU A 111 4.35 -14.45 -7.85
C GLU A 111 4.73 -13.04 -7.37
N ASP A 112 4.12 -11.99 -7.95
CA ASP A 112 4.40 -10.60 -7.61
C ASP A 112 3.82 -10.18 -6.24
N PHE A 113 2.77 -10.89 -5.79
CA PHE A 113 2.06 -10.58 -4.55
C PHE A 113 2.48 -11.49 -3.38
N ILE A 114 3.14 -12.61 -3.63
CA ILE A 114 3.63 -13.51 -2.57
C ILE A 114 4.65 -12.78 -1.69
N GLY A 115 4.32 -12.62 -0.41
CA GLY A 115 5.22 -12.05 0.59
C GLY A 115 5.41 -10.54 0.46
N LEU A 116 4.62 -9.87 -0.38
CA LEU A 116 4.65 -8.43 -0.61
C LEU A 116 4.51 -7.61 0.69
N PHE A 117 3.73 -8.11 1.64
CA PHE A 117 3.53 -7.48 2.95
C PHE A 117 4.22 -8.22 4.10
N SER A 118 5.12 -9.15 3.81
CA SER A 118 5.76 -10.02 4.83
C SER A 118 6.56 -9.26 5.89
N ASP A 119 7.09 -8.08 5.53
CA ASP A 119 7.85 -7.20 6.43
C ASP A 119 6.95 -6.35 7.35
N MET A 120 5.64 -6.35 7.15
CA MET A 120 4.66 -5.67 8.00
C MET A 120 4.12 -6.59 9.09
N ASP A 121 4.84 -6.71 10.21
CA ASP A 121 4.33 -7.44 11.38
C ASP A 121 3.32 -6.58 12.17
N LEU A 122 2.04 -6.66 11.78
CA LEU A 122 0.92 -6.00 12.47
C LEU A 122 0.67 -6.55 13.89
N SER A 123 1.28 -7.69 14.24
CA SER A 123 1.18 -8.28 15.57
C SER A 123 2.31 -7.83 16.51
N SER A 124 3.30 -7.10 16.01
CA SER A 124 4.50 -6.73 16.78
C SER A 124 4.19 -5.95 18.06
N THR A 125 4.80 -6.36 19.17
CA THR A 125 4.75 -5.59 20.43
C THR A 125 5.48 -4.25 20.33
N ARG A 126 6.32 -4.08 19.32
CA ARG A 126 7.03 -2.81 19.03
C ARG A 126 6.11 -1.76 18.45
N LEU A 127 5.09 -2.19 17.71
CA LEU A 127 4.01 -1.33 17.20
C LEU A 127 3.08 -0.88 18.34
N GLY A 128 2.90 -1.74 19.35
CA GLY A 128 2.09 -1.45 20.53
C GLY A 128 1.89 -2.71 21.38
N ASN A 129 1.75 -2.53 22.69
CA ASN A 129 1.63 -3.67 23.62
C ASN A 129 0.24 -4.33 23.60
N THR A 130 -0.78 -3.61 23.13
CA THR A 130 -2.16 -4.11 23.02
C THR A 130 -2.69 -3.91 21.59
N VAL A 131 -3.73 -4.65 21.20
CA VAL A 131 -4.46 -4.42 19.94
C VAL A 131 -4.85 -2.95 19.82
N LYS A 132 -5.43 -2.38 20.89
CA LYS A 132 -5.84 -0.98 20.95
C LYS A 132 -4.69 0.00 20.67
N ASP A 133 -3.50 -0.23 21.24
CA ASP A 133 -2.35 0.65 21.03
C ASP A 133 -1.86 0.58 19.58
N ARG A 134 -1.81 -0.63 19.01
CA ARG A 134 -1.41 -0.86 17.62
C ARG A 134 -2.40 -0.23 16.64
N THR A 135 -3.70 -0.45 16.86
CA THR A 135 -4.78 0.19 16.10
C THR A 135 -4.63 1.71 16.18
N ALA A 136 -4.49 2.29 17.37
CA ALA A 136 -4.35 3.73 17.52
C ALA A 136 -3.13 4.32 16.80
N LEU A 137 -2.00 3.60 16.76
CA LEU A 137 -0.81 4.04 16.04
C LEU A 137 -1.01 3.99 14.53
N LEU A 138 -1.48 2.86 13.99
CA LEU A 138 -1.71 2.73 12.55
C LEU A 138 -2.83 3.63 12.06
N SER A 139 -3.91 3.81 12.83
CA SER A 139 -4.96 4.77 12.49
C SER A 139 -4.41 6.18 12.28
N LYS A 140 -3.50 6.64 13.15
CA LYS A 140 -2.83 7.94 12.97
C LYS A 140 -2.02 7.96 11.68
N VAL A 141 -1.25 6.90 11.42
CA VAL A 141 -0.42 6.82 10.21
C VAL A 141 -1.29 6.82 8.95
N MET A 142 -2.34 6.02 8.90
CA MET A 142 -3.26 5.94 7.76
C MET A 142 -3.95 7.27 7.46
N VAL A 143 -4.44 7.97 8.49
CA VAL A 143 -5.02 9.32 8.32
C VAL A 143 -3.98 10.31 7.81
N ASN A 144 -2.77 10.33 8.38
CA ASN A 144 -1.69 11.22 7.90
C ASN A 144 -1.28 10.88 6.46
N LEU A 145 -1.31 9.60 6.09
CA LEU A 145 -1.04 9.17 4.72
C LEU A 145 -2.17 9.63 3.80
N ALA A 146 -3.44 9.51 4.19
CA ALA A 146 -4.60 9.92 3.38
C ALA A 146 -4.54 11.41 2.98
N ASP A 147 -4.09 12.27 3.88
CA ASP A 147 -3.91 13.70 3.64
C ASP A 147 -2.77 14.03 2.66
N LEU A 148 -1.88 13.08 2.38
CA LEU A 148 -0.83 13.30 1.39
C LEU A 148 -1.44 13.23 -0.02
N PRO A 149 -1.11 14.19 -0.90
CA PRO A 149 -1.56 14.15 -2.29
C PRO A 149 -0.88 12.96 -2.99
N PHE A 150 -1.63 11.87 -3.17
CA PHE A 150 -1.33 10.86 -4.17
C PHE A 150 -1.93 11.36 -5.47
N VAL A 151 -1.07 11.80 -6.38
CA VAL A 151 -1.53 12.28 -7.68
C VAL A 151 -1.17 11.20 -8.69
N HIS A 152 -2.18 10.81 -9.47
CA HIS A 152 -2.13 9.69 -10.41
C HIS A 152 -1.80 10.23 -11.80
N SER A 153 -0.53 10.54 -12.06
CA SER A 153 -0.05 10.82 -13.42
C SER A 153 1.28 10.11 -13.69
N ASP A 154 1.58 9.80 -14.97
CA ASP A 154 2.82 9.12 -15.39
C ASP A 154 4.11 9.87 -14.98
N MET A 155 4.00 11.17 -14.64
CA MET A 155 5.09 11.99 -14.13
C MET A 155 5.42 11.72 -12.64
N GLU A 156 4.64 10.89 -11.96
CA GLU A 156 4.61 10.76 -10.49
C GLU A 156 4.91 9.37 -9.95
N ILE A 157 5.03 8.35 -10.80
CA ILE A 157 5.84 7.16 -10.45
C ILE A 157 7.26 7.62 -10.07
N ASP A 158 7.76 8.66 -10.73
CA ASP A 158 9.00 9.34 -10.37
C ASP A 158 8.91 10.08 -9.02
N MET A 159 7.80 10.74 -8.66
CA MET A 159 7.69 11.43 -7.36
C MET A 159 7.44 10.49 -6.17
N LEU A 160 6.67 9.42 -6.35
CA LEU A 160 6.54 8.35 -5.37
C LEU A 160 7.82 7.54 -5.28
N GLY A 161 8.46 7.27 -6.42
CA GLY A 161 9.82 6.73 -6.51
C GLY A 161 10.82 7.61 -5.78
N ASP A 162 10.79 8.93 -5.96
CA ASP A 162 11.64 9.91 -5.30
C ASP A 162 11.34 10.03 -3.81
N ALA A 163 10.06 9.99 -3.41
CA ALA A 163 9.66 9.99 -2.00
C ALA A 163 10.06 8.67 -1.32
N TYR A 164 9.88 7.54 -2.01
CA TYR A 164 10.33 6.22 -1.61
C TYR A 164 11.84 6.15 -1.50
N GLU A 165 12.56 6.72 -2.46
CA GLU A 165 14.01 6.78 -2.54
C GLU A 165 14.58 7.76 -1.51
N PHE A 166 13.94 8.90 -1.28
CA PHE A 166 14.24 9.84 -0.21
C PHE A 166 14.01 9.19 1.15
N LEU A 167 12.91 8.44 1.31
CA LEU A 167 12.64 7.65 2.51
C LEU A 167 13.74 6.60 2.65
N ILE A 168 14.02 5.72 1.70
CA ILE A 168 15.11 4.72 1.78
C ILE A 168 16.46 5.38 2.09
N GLY A 169 16.82 6.47 1.40
CA GLY A 169 18.07 7.19 1.55
C GLY A 169 18.23 7.82 2.93
N ARG A 170 17.20 8.49 3.46
CA ARG A 170 17.19 9.09 4.83
C ARG A 170 17.39 8.05 5.93
N PHE A 171 17.17 6.79 5.61
CA PHE A 171 16.81 5.72 6.54
C PHE A 171 17.95 4.71 6.48
N ALA A 172 18.60 4.54 5.31
CA ALA A 172 19.98 4.06 5.15
C ALA A 172 20.99 5.00 5.83
N ALA A 173 20.86 6.33 5.67
CA ALA A 173 21.72 7.31 6.34
C ALA A 173 21.61 7.26 7.88
N ASN A 174 20.44 6.88 8.42
CA ASN A 174 20.20 6.72 9.86
C ASN A 174 20.49 5.30 10.39
N ALA A 175 20.64 4.28 9.54
CA ALA A 175 20.77 2.88 9.96
C ALA A 175 22.18 2.48 10.42
N GLY A 176 23.22 3.28 10.14
CA GLY A 176 24.54 3.14 10.78
C GLY A 176 25.20 1.75 10.74
N LYS A 177 24.90 0.89 9.74
CA LYS A 177 25.47 -0.46 9.67
C LYS A 177 26.70 -0.51 8.76
N LYS A 178 27.82 -0.97 9.34
CA LYS A 178 29.07 -1.30 8.66
C LYS A 178 28.90 -2.70 8.04
N ALA A 179 28.93 -2.78 6.71
CA ALA A 179 28.86 -3.99 5.87
C ALA A 179 27.45 -4.57 5.62
N GLY A 180 26.97 -4.38 4.39
CA GLY A 180 25.68 -4.79 3.81
C GLY A 180 25.39 -3.94 2.56
N GLU A 181 24.49 -4.39 1.68
CA GLU A 181 24.16 -3.68 0.42
C GLU A 181 23.84 -2.21 0.66
N PHE A 182 24.57 -1.32 -0.02
CA PHE A 182 24.42 0.12 0.11
C PHE A 182 23.31 0.60 -0.82
N TYR A 183 22.45 1.48 -0.32
CA TYR A 183 21.55 2.24 -1.17
C TYR A 183 22.36 2.97 -2.26
N THR A 184 22.00 2.74 -3.52
CA THR A 184 22.67 3.36 -4.68
C THR A 184 21.88 4.59 -5.08
N PRO A 185 22.46 5.80 -4.99
CA PRO A 185 21.76 7.04 -5.33
C PRO A 185 21.20 7.02 -6.75
N GLN A 186 20.01 7.60 -6.95
CA GLN A 186 19.28 7.68 -8.22
C GLN A 186 20.16 8.06 -9.42
N GLN A 187 21.03 9.04 -9.22
CA GLN A 187 21.92 9.56 -10.27
C GLN A 187 22.89 8.47 -10.77
N VAL A 188 23.37 7.62 -9.88
CA VAL A 188 24.26 6.49 -10.20
C VAL A 188 23.46 5.39 -10.91
N SER A 189 22.28 5.05 -10.39
CA SER A 189 21.38 4.07 -11.00
C SER A 189 20.94 4.46 -12.42
N LYS A 190 20.62 5.75 -12.63
CA LYS A 190 20.23 6.31 -13.93
C LYS A 190 21.37 6.25 -14.95
N ILE A 191 22.60 6.57 -14.53
CA ILE A 191 23.79 6.44 -15.37
C ILE A 191 24.02 4.98 -15.76
N LEU A 192 23.92 4.05 -14.81
CA LEU A 192 24.11 2.62 -15.08
C LEU A 192 23.03 2.07 -16.03
N ALA A 193 21.76 2.44 -15.83
CA ALA A 193 20.66 2.05 -16.71
C ALA A 193 20.86 2.59 -18.14
N GLN A 194 21.30 3.85 -18.29
CA GLN A 194 21.64 4.45 -19.59
C GLN A 194 22.82 3.73 -20.27
N ILE A 195 23.85 3.36 -19.52
CA ILE A 195 25.00 2.62 -20.08
C ILE A 195 24.56 1.25 -20.59
N VAL A 196 23.69 0.55 -19.87
CA VAL A 196 23.20 -0.79 -20.25
C VAL A 196 22.21 -0.74 -21.41
N THR A 197 21.40 0.32 -21.52
CA THR A 197 20.41 0.46 -22.61
C THR A 197 20.97 1.07 -23.90
N LEU A 198 22.11 1.76 -23.84
CA LEU A 198 22.84 2.29 -25.00
C LEU A 198 23.93 1.32 -25.54
N GLY A 199 24.17 0.20 -24.84
CA GLY A 199 25.18 -0.80 -25.14
C GLY A 199 24.69 -1.96 -25.99
#